data_AF-A0A0G8AX89-F1
#
_entry.id   AF-A0A0G8AX89-F1
#
_cell.length_a   1.000
_cell.length_b   1.000
_cell.length_c   1.000
_cell.angle_alpha   90.00
_cell.angle_beta   90.00
_cell.angle_gamma   90.00
#
_symmetry.space_group_name_H-M   'P 1'
#
loop_
_entity.id
_entity.type
_entity.pdbx_description
1 polymer ?
#
loop_
_entity_poly.entity_id
_entity_poly.type
_entity_poly.pdbx_seq_one_letter_code
_entity_poly.pdbx_strand_id
1 'polypeptide(L)'
;MGLGMWWLLRTASQHPVQPPQLIFVTGGFEYRERYAARLARKHNLPVLVSGGLSADYGRAVFFEEGVQGSQLSRDDQANDTLENFTTLLAELKQRQVRHLLLVTGVDHMPRASLVGRIVAGSRGIQVTPAPVDCADACVWESPVKVAADALRAVIWVVSGQDVKTLVLARIRVGASP
;
A
#
# COMPACT_ATOMS: atom_id res chain seq x y z
N MET A 1 25.36 -35.93 -23.30
CA MET A 1 25.14 -36.00 -21.84
C MET A 1 26.06 -34.94 -21.22
N GLY A 2 25.67 -33.88 -20.52
CA GLY A 2 24.40 -33.43 -19.97
C GLY A 2 24.66 -32.35 -18.91
N LEU A 3 25.63 -31.44 -19.15
CA LEU A 3 26.17 -30.55 -18.09
C LEU A 3 26.15 -29.04 -18.45
N GLY A 4 25.91 -28.66 -19.71
CA GLY A 4 25.93 -27.24 -20.12
C GLY A 4 24.60 -26.48 -19.92
N MET A 5 23.46 -27.19 -19.89
CA MET A 5 22.12 -26.58 -19.85
C MET A 5 21.67 -26.18 -18.43
N TRP A 6 22.32 -26.71 -17.38
CA TRP A 6 21.92 -26.47 -15.99
C TRP A 6 22.47 -25.17 -15.40
N TRP A 7 23.49 -24.56 -16.02
CA TRP A 7 24.08 -23.32 -15.51
C TRP A 7 23.31 -22.06 -15.96
N LEU A 8 22.60 -22.12 -17.09
CA LEU A 8 21.83 -21.00 -17.62
C LEU A 8 20.44 -20.84 -16.96
N LEU A 9 19.99 -21.83 -16.17
CA LEU A 9 18.72 -21.76 -15.43
C LEU A 9 18.85 -21.22 -14.00
N ARG A 10 20.07 -20.86 -13.55
CA ARG A 10 20.32 -20.30 -12.21
C ARG A 10 20.46 -18.78 -12.14
N THR A 11 20.23 -18.07 -13.24
CA THR A 11 20.22 -16.60 -13.26
C THR A 11 18.82 -16.03 -13.43
N ALA A 12 17.81 -16.65 -12.80
CA ALA A 12 16.56 -15.97 -12.50
C ALA A 12 16.81 -15.06 -11.28
N SER A 13 17.38 -13.89 -11.55
CA SER A 13 17.31 -12.67 -10.74
C SER A 13 17.28 -12.86 -9.22
N GLN A 14 18.41 -13.27 -8.64
CA GLN A 14 18.65 -13.10 -7.21
C GLN A 14 18.99 -11.62 -6.95
N HIS A 15 18.05 -10.71 -7.18
CA HIS A 15 18.14 -9.41 -6.51
C HIS A 15 18.01 -9.71 -5.02
N PRO A 16 19.00 -9.32 -4.19
CA PRO A 16 18.85 -9.46 -2.74
C PRO A 16 17.55 -8.76 -2.36
N VAL A 17 16.61 -9.50 -1.78
CA VAL A 17 15.38 -8.92 -1.24
C VAL A 17 15.82 -7.89 -0.22
N GLN A 18 15.67 -6.61 -0.57
CA GLN A 18 16.02 -5.52 0.33
C GLN A 18 15.23 -5.71 1.62
N PRO A 19 15.78 -5.46 2.81
CA PRO A 19 14.94 -5.46 4.01
C PRO A 19 13.85 -4.39 3.87
N PRO A 20 12.66 -4.61 4.44
CA PRO A 20 11.63 -3.58 4.45
C PRO A 20 12.11 -2.34 5.21
N GLN A 21 11.73 -1.15 4.72
CA GLN A 21 12.16 0.13 5.28
C GLN A 21 11.01 0.92 5.90
N LEU A 22 9.77 0.57 5.55
CA LEU A 22 8.57 1.27 6.02
C LEU A 22 7.41 0.27 6.11
N ILE A 23 6.63 0.36 7.19
CA ILE A 23 5.34 -0.30 7.30
C ILE A 23 4.29 0.68 6.77
N PHE A 24 3.56 0.26 5.75
CA PHE A 24 2.53 1.06 5.11
C PHE A 24 1.15 0.48 5.42
N VAL A 25 0.35 1.20 6.20
CA VAL A 25 -0.98 0.75 6.65
C VAL A 25 -2.06 1.42 5.81
N THR A 26 -3.02 0.64 5.33
CA THR A 26 -4.15 1.16 4.56
C THR A 26 -5.49 0.82 5.21
N GLY A 27 -6.34 1.84 5.37
CA GLY A 27 -7.68 1.75 5.93
C GLY A 27 -7.72 1.80 7.47
N GLY A 28 -8.88 2.19 8.02
CA GLY A 28 -9.03 2.52 9.44
C GLY A 28 -9.73 1.46 10.29
N PHE A 29 -8.97 0.46 10.74
CA PHE A 29 -9.41 -0.43 11.81
C PHE A 29 -8.34 -0.57 12.88
N GLU A 30 -8.73 -0.49 14.15
CA GLU A 30 -7.82 -0.55 15.29
C GLU A 30 -6.95 -1.81 15.29
N TYR A 31 -7.52 -2.97 15.00
CA TYR A 31 -6.76 -4.23 14.98
C TYR A 31 -5.62 -4.20 13.94
N ARG A 32 -5.81 -3.49 12.81
CA ARG A 32 -4.78 -3.30 11.76
C ARG A 32 -3.69 -2.36 12.24
N GLU A 33 -4.05 -1.24 12.87
CA GLU A 33 -3.09 -0.28 13.42
C GLU A 33 -2.30 -0.84 14.60
N ARG A 34 -2.94 -1.57 15.52
CA ARG A 34 -2.25 -2.30 16.61
C ARG A 34 -1.28 -3.35 16.07
N TYR A 35 -1.69 -4.11 15.05
CA TYR A 35 -0.78 -5.06 14.38
C TYR A 35 0.43 -4.33 13.78
N ALA A 36 0.20 -3.22 13.07
CA ALA A 36 1.27 -2.41 12.49
C ALA A 36 2.22 -1.84 13.56
N ALA A 37 1.68 -1.37 14.70
CA ALA A 37 2.48 -0.86 15.80
C ALA A 37 3.38 -1.95 16.42
N ARG A 38 2.84 -3.14 16.66
CA ARG A 38 3.64 -4.29 17.13
C ARG A 38 4.70 -4.70 16.12
N LEU A 39 4.39 -4.68 14.83
CA LEU A 39 5.34 -4.97 13.77
C LEU A 39 6.45 -3.92 13.73
N ALA A 40 6.11 -2.65 13.89
CA ALA A 40 7.04 -1.52 13.93
C ALA A 40 8.00 -1.63 15.11
N ARG A 41 7.50 -2.00 16.30
CA ARG A 41 8.31 -2.29 17.49
C ARG A 41 9.27 -3.45 17.24
N LYS A 42 8.76 -4.56 16.71
CA LYS A 42 9.54 -5.78 16.48
C LYS A 42 10.70 -5.57 15.49
N HIS A 43 10.48 -4.76 14.46
CA HIS A 43 11.44 -4.55 13.39
C HIS A 43 12.14 -3.19 13.43
N ASN A 44 11.81 -2.34 14.40
CA ASN A 44 12.27 -0.95 14.51
C ASN A 44 12.07 -0.16 13.20
N LEU A 45 10.89 -0.28 12.60
CA LEU A 45 10.55 0.37 11.33
C LEU A 45 9.61 1.56 11.56
N PRO A 46 9.71 2.64 10.74
CA PRO A 46 8.69 3.67 10.69
C PRO A 46 7.37 3.10 10.15
N VAL A 47 6.27 3.75 10.53
CA VAL A 47 4.91 3.46 10.09
C VAL A 47 4.32 4.67 9.39
N LEU A 48 3.70 4.44 8.23
CA LEU A 48 2.93 5.42 7.50
C LEU A 48 1.50 4.89 7.35
N VAL A 49 0.52 5.62 7.86
CA VAL A 49 -0.90 5.25 7.81
C VAL A 49 -1.61 6.11 6.77
N SER A 50 -2.33 5.50 5.84
CA SER A 50 -3.19 6.19 4.86
C SER A 50 -4.65 5.80 5.03
N GLY A 51 -5.53 6.80 5.24
CA GLY A 51 -6.98 6.60 5.45
C GLY A 51 -7.35 5.80 6.70
N GLY A 52 -6.51 5.84 7.74
CA GLY A 52 -6.65 5.06 8.99
C GLY A 52 -7.77 5.54 9.93
N LEU A 53 -7.72 5.12 11.20
CA LEU A 53 -8.52 5.65 12.31
C LEU A 53 -8.41 7.18 12.40
N SER A 54 -9.27 7.86 13.15
CA SER A 54 -9.08 9.32 13.38
C SER A 54 -7.67 9.60 13.92
N ALA A 55 -7.09 10.76 13.58
CA ALA A 55 -5.69 11.06 13.90
C ALA A 55 -5.38 10.93 15.40
N ASP A 56 -6.29 11.38 16.27
CA ASP A 56 -6.10 11.30 17.71
C ASP A 56 -6.25 9.88 18.24
N TYR A 57 -7.23 9.12 17.75
CA TYR A 57 -7.42 7.74 18.19
C TYR A 57 -6.31 6.82 17.69
N GLY A 58 -5.93 6.92 16.42
CA GLY A 58 -4.79 6.19 15.87
C GLY A 58 -3.50 6.50 16.62
N ARG A 59 -3.23 7.79 16.92
CA ARG A 59 -2.05 8.17 17.72
C ARG A 59 -2.05 7.52 19.10
N ALA A 60 -3.21 7.48 19.77
CA ALA A 60 -3.34 6.81 21.06
C ALA A 60 -3.06 5.30 20.96
N VAL A 61 -3.60 4.63 19.94
CA VAL A 61 -3.37 3.20 19.67
C VAL A 61 -1.88 2.91 19.44
N PHE A 62 -1.18 3.69 18.62
CA PHE A 62 0.26 3.54 18.41
C PHE A 62 1.06 3.83 19.69
N PHE A 63 0.66 4.85 20.45
CA PHE A 63 1.31 5.21 21.71
C PHE A 63 1.22 4.09 22.76
N GLU A 64 0.05 3.46 22.91
CA GLU A 64 -0.15 2.31 23.81
C GLU A 64 0.77 1.13 23.45
N GLU A 65 1.03 0.93 22.15
CA GLU A 65 1.94 -0.09 21.63
C GLU A 65 3.41 0.39 21.61
N GLY A 66 3.68 1.59 22.14
CA GLY A 66 5.02 2.15 22.31
C GLY A 66 5.67 2.66 21.03
N VAL A 67 4.87 3.09 20.04
CA VAL A 67 5.29 3.74 18.79
C VAL A 67 4.86 5.20 18.84
N GLN A 68 5.81 6.13 18.75
CA GLN A 68 5.54 7.56 18.95
C GLN A 68 6.51 8.47 18.20
N GLY A 69 6.17 9.76 18.15
CA GLY A 69 7.01 10.79 17.55
C GLY A 69 7.26 10.54 16.05
N SER A 70 8.51 10.66 15.61
CA SER A 70 8.90 10.54 14.21
C SER A 70 8.76 9.13 13.62
N GLN A 71 8.52 8.11 14.45
CA GLN A 71 8.28 6.75 13.96
C GLN A 71 6.91 6.62 13.27
N LEU A 72 5.94 7.47 13.59
CA LEU A 72 4.60 7.45 13.02
C LEU A 72 4.38 8.65 12.10
N SER A 73 3.92 8.40 10.89
CA SER A 73 3.49 9.41 9.92
C SER A 73 2.10 9.06 9.38
N ARG A 74 1.39 10.06 8.85
CA ARG A 74 0.01 9.88 8.40
C ARG A 74 -0.29 10.67 7.13
N ASP A 75 -1.08 10.05 6.26
CA ASP A 75 -1.70 10.64 5.09
C ASP A 75 -3.23 10.52 5.19
N ASP A 76 -3.90 11.68 5.22
CA ASP A 76 -5.35 11.79 5.30
C ASP A 76 -5.97 12.26 3.97
N GLN A 77 -5.18 12.33 2.89
CA GLN A 77 -5.66 12.82 1.60
C GLN A 77 -6.35 11.73 0.76
N ALA A 78 -6.02 10.46 1.01
CA ALA A 78 -6.49 9.35 0.21
C ALA A 78 -7.94 8.95 0.51
N ASN A 79 -8.74 8.82 -0.55
CA ASN A 79 -10.15 8.42 -0.48
C ASN A 79 -10.39 6.99 -0.97
N ASP A 80 -9.43 6.39 -1.67
CA ASP A 80 -9.52 5.04 -2.17
C ASP A 80 -8.15 4.36 -2.30
N THR A 81 -8.15 3.10 -2.74
CA THR A 81 -6.94 2.27 -2.78
C THR A 81 -5.92 2.75 -3.80
N LEU A 82 -6.31 3.44 -4.87
CA LEU A 82 -5.33 4.05 -5.76
C LEU A 82 -4.67 5.24 -5.07
N GLU A 83 -5.48 6.13 -4.50
CA GLU A 83 -5.00 7.32 -3.81
C GLU A 83 -4.09 6.99 -2.63
N ASN A 84 -4.37 5.91 -1.89
CA ASN A 84 -3.49 5.42 -0.82
C ASN A 84 -2.02 5.30 -1.27
N PHE A 85 -1.76 4.91 -2.53
CA PHE A 85 -0.39 4.84 -3.04
C PHE A 85 0.06 6.13 -3.71
N THR A 86 -0.80 6.77 -4.52
CA THR A 86 -0.36 7.89 -5.38
C THR A 86 -0.06 9.17 -4.60
N THR A 87 -0.78 9.45 -3.51
CA THR A 87 -0.53 10.62 -2.63
C THR A 87 0.85 10.54 -1.98
N LEU A 88 1.32 9.32 -1.70
CA LEU A 88 2.52 9.07 -0.91
C LEU A 88 3.80 8.90 -1.73
N LEU A 89 3.72 8.78 -3.05
CA LEU A 89 4.91 8.53 -3.89
C LEU A 89 6.00 9.60 -3.73
N ALA A 90 5.62 10.86 -3.56
CA ALA A 90 6.58 11.95 -3.37
C ALA A 90 7.34 11.79 -2.04
N GLU A 91 6.61 11.50 -0.97
CA GLU A 91 7.17 11.28 0.37
C GLU A 91 8.05 10.02 0.41
N LEU A 92 7.59 8.91 -0.18
CA LEU A 92 8.37 7.67 -0.28
C LEU A 92 9.69 7.89 -1.03
N LYS A 93 9.66 8.69 -2.11
CA LYS A 93 10.86 9.07 -2.86
C LYS A 93 11.80 9.92 -2.03
N GLN A 94 11.29 10.92 -1.31
CA GLN A 94 12.10 11.78 -0.43
C GLN A 94 12.78 10.96 0.68
N ARG A 95 12.07 10.00 1.25
CA ARG A 95 12.57 9.05 2.26
C ARG A 95 13.44 7.93 1.68
N GLN A 96 13.67 7.91 0.36
CA GLN A 96 14.43 6.87 -0.35
C GLN A 96 13.95 5.44 -0.06
N VAL A 97 12.64 5.29 0.15
CA VAL A 97 12.02 3.99 0.43
C VAL A 97 11.94 3.20 -0.86
N ARG A 98 12.47 1.97 -0.82
CA ARG A 98 12.47 0.99 -1.90
C ARG A 98 11.77 -0.31 -1.53
N HIS A 99 11.37 -0.49 -0.28
CA HIS A 99 10.59 -1.66 0.14
C HIS A 99 9.61 -1.35 1.27
N LEU A 100 8.32 -1.62 1.00
CA LEU A 100 7.20 -1.50 1.91
C LEU A 100 6.72 -2.85 2.44
N LEU A 101 6.37 -2.91 3.73
CA LEU A 101 5.45 -3.90 4.26
C LEU A 101 4.03 -3.33 4.22
N LEU A 102 3.18 -3.86 3.36
CA LEU A 102 1.80 -3.42 3.22
C LEU A 102 0.91 -4.13 4.24
N VAL A 103 0.35 -3.38 5.18
CA VAL A 103 -0.57 -3.86 6.20
C VAL A 103 -2.00 -3.45 5.86
N THR A 104 -2.86 -4.44 5.73
CA THR A 104 -4.32 -4.29 5.63
C THR A 104 -5.01 -5.62 5.95
N GLY A 105 -6.35 -5.65 5.96
CA GLY A 105 -7.11 -6.88 6.18
C GLY A 105 -6.84 -7.94 5.10
N VAL A 106 -6.84 -9.22 5.46
CA VAL A 106 -6.68 -10.36 4.52
C VAL A 106 -7.67 -10.28 3.36
N ASP A 107 -8.88 -9.78 3.62
CA ASP A 107 -9.98 -9.60 2.67
C ASP A 107 -9.76 -8.50 1.63
N HIS A 108 -8.99 -7.46 1.96
CA HIS A 108 -8.60 -6.39 1.03
C HIS A 108 -7.19 -6.57 0.43
N MET A 109 -6.39 -7.47 1.00
CA MET A 109 -4.98 -7.63 0.63
C MET A 109 -4.76 -7.90 -0.87
N PRO A 110 -5.59 -8.70 -1.58
CA PRO A 110 -5.42 -8.92 -3.02
C PRO A 110 -5.46 -7.61 -3.82
N ARG A 111 -6.45 -6.75 -3.56
CA ARG A 111 -6.60 -5.46 -4.27
C ARG A 111 -5.48 -4.50 -3.91
N ALA A 112 -5.22 -4.31 -2.62
CA ALA A 112 -4.19 -3.40 -2.15
C ALA A 112 -2.80 -3.78 -2.64
N SER A 113 -2.46 -5.08 -2.63
CA SER A 113 -1.18 -5.58 -3.13
C SER A 113 -1.03 -5.41 -4.63
N LEU A 114 -2.09 -5.69 -5.41
CA LEU A 114 -2.05 -5.56 -6.86
C LEU A 114 -1.86 -4.10 -7.29
N VAL A 115 -2.69 -3.19 -6.75
CA VAL A 115 -2.56 -1.75 -7.01
C VAL A 115 -1.21 -1.23 -6.54
N GLY A 116 -0.76 -1.60 -5.34
CA GLY A 116 0.51 -1.17 -4.80
C GLY A 116 1.71 -1.62 -5.64
N ARG A 117 1.70 -2.85 -6.14
CA ARG A 117 2.74 -3.36 -7.04
C ARG A 117 2.76 -2.63 -8.38
N ILE A 118 1.61 -2.24 -8.92
CA ILE A 118 1.54 -1.45 -10.16
C ILE A 118 2.10 -0.04 -9.91
N VAL A 119 1.56 0.65 -8.90
CA VAL A 119 1.88 2.07 -8.64
C VAL A 119 3.28 2.23 -8.05
N ALA A 120 3.54 1.63 -6.88
CA ALA A 120 4.82 1.77 -6.20
C ALA A 120 5.94 1.01 -6.94
N GLY A 121 5.62 -0.15 -7.53
CA GLY A 121 6.57 -0.90 -8.35
C GLY A 121 7.02 -0.16 -9.61
N SER A 122 6.16 0.66 -10.23
CA SER A 122 6.56 1.56 -11.33
C SER A 122 7.62 2.58 -10.92
N ARG A 123 7.82 2.80 -9.61
CA ARG A 123 8.82 3.69 -9.03
C ARG A 123 9.97 2.94 -8.35
N GLY A 124 10.10 1.64 -8.61
CA GLY A 124 11.17 0.80 -8.07
C GLY A 124 10.98 0.46 -6.58
N ILE A 125 9.75 0.55 -6.07
CA ILE A 125 9.42 0.23 -4.68
C ILE A 125 8.79 -1.15 -4.63
N GLN A 126 9.45 -2.08 -3.94
CA GLN A 126 8.90 -3.41 -3.65
C GLN A 126 7.77 -3.29 -2.62
N VAL A 127 6.70 -4.08 -2.82
CA VAL A 127 5.56 -4.17 -1.90
C VAL A 127 5.40 -5.61 -1.45
N THR A 128 5.68 -5.87 -0.18
CA THR A 128 5.50 -7.18 0.46
C THR A 128 4.24 -7.15 1.34
N PRO A 129 3.26 -8.04 1.11
CA PRO A 129 2.06 -8.14 1.93
C PRO A 129 2.37 -8.57 3.37
N ALA A 130 1.74 -7.91 4.34
CA ALA A 130 1.70 -8.27 5.74
C ALA A 130 0.22 -8.27 6.20
N PRO A 131 -0.57 -9.28 5.81
CA PRO A 131 -2.01 -9.27 5.99
C PRO A 131 -2.40 -9.47 7.45
N VAL A 132 -3.49 -8.82 7.84
CA VAL A 132 -4.08 -8.92 9.18
C VAL A 132 -5.38 -9.68 9.08
N ASP A 133 -5.53 -10.70 9.93
CA ASP A 133 -6.77 -11.46 10.00
C ASP A 133 -7.94 -10.56 10.44
N CYS A 134 -9.06 -10.68 9.74
CA CYS A 134 -10.31 -9.99 10.06
C CYS A 134 -11.30 -10.88 10.83
N ALA A 135 -10.93 -12.14 11.13
CA ALA A 135 -11.78 -13.11 11.80
C ALA A 135 -13.18 -13.16 11.15
N ASP A 136 -14.24 -13.10 11.96
CA ASP A 136 -15.61 -13.19 11.47
C ASP A 136 -16.10 -11.90 10.75
N ALA A 137 -15.30 -10.83 10.75
CA ALA A 137 -15.65 -9.55 10.12
C ALA A 137 -15.16 -9.43 8.66
N CYS A 138 -14.58 -10.49 8.09
CA CYS A 138 -14.03 -10.46 6.73
C CYS A 138 -15.10 -10.25 5.66
N VAL A 139 -14.88 -9.26 4.78
CA VAL A 139 -15.74 -9.00 3.62
C VAL A 139 -14.90 -8.99 2.35
N TRP A 140 -14.88 -10.13 1.66
CA TRP A 140 -14.08 -10.30 0.44
C TRP A 140 -14.53 -9.39 -0.69
N GLU A 141 -13.54 -8.82 -1.37
CA GLU A 141 -13.79 -7.92 -2.47
C GLU A 141 -14.08 -8.66 -3.77
N SER A 142 -15.04 -8.14 -4.54
CA SER A 142 -15.36 -8.70 -5.86
C SER A 142 -14.13 -8.69 -6.77
N PRO A 143 -13.83 -9.81 -7.48
CA PRO A 143 -12.75 -9.86 -8.46
C PRO A 143 -12.86 -8.79 -9.55
N VAL A 144 -14.09 -8.41 -9.92
CA VAL A 144 -14.35 -7.35 -10.91
C VAL A 144 -13.84 -6.00 -10.38
N LYS A 145 -14.08 -5.70 -9.10
CA LYS A 145 -13.59 -4.48 -8.45
C LYS A 145 -12.06 -4.46 -8.41
N VAL A 146 -11.43 -5.59 -8.08
CA VAL A 146 -9.97 -5.73 -8.07
C VAL A 146 -9.38 -5.48 -9.46
N ALA A 147 -9.97 -6.07 -10.50
CA ALA A 147 -9.52 -5.87 -11.88
C ALA A 147 -9.71 -4.43 -12.37
N ALA A 148 -10.84 -3.79 -12.02
CA ALA A 148 -11.11 -2.40 -12.37
C ALA A 148 -10.08 -1.44 -11.73
N ASP A 149 -9.76 -1.62 -10.45
CA ASP A 149 -8.74 -0.81 -9.76
C ASP A 149 -7.33 -1.06 -10.33
N ALA A 150 -7.02 -2.29 -10.72
CA ALA A 150 -5.75 -2.60 -11.38
C ALA A 150 -5.62 -1.90 -12.74
N LEU A 151 -6.68 -1.92 -13.56
CA LEU A 151 -6.71 -1.19 -14.83
C LEU A 151 -6.55 0.32 -14.61
N ARG A 152 -7.28 0.89 -13.64
CA ARG A 152 -7.16 2.31 -13.26
C ARG A 152 -5.73 2.65 -12.82
N ALA A 153 -5.08 1.78 -12.06
CA ALA A 153 -3.68 1.94 -11.65
C ALA A 153 -2.70 1.92 -12.83
N VAL A 154 -2.89 1.02 -13.81
CA VAL A 154 -2.06 0.99 -15.03
C VAL A 154 -2.24 2.28 -15.84
N ILE A 155 -3.48 2.71 -16.04
CA ILE A 155 -3.77 3.98 -16.74
C ILE A 155 -3.07 5.15 -16.03
N TRP A 156 -3.15 5.20 -14.70
CA TRP A 156 -2.47 6.23 -13.92
C TRP A 156 -0.94 6.19 -14.10
N VAL A 157 -0.32 5.00 -14.07
CA VAL A 157 1.14 4.87 -14.27
C VAL A 157 1.57 5.37 -15.65
N VAL A 158 0.80 5.06 -16.69
CA VAL A 158 1.12 5.41 -18.08
C VAL A 158 0.86 6.90 -18.38
N SER A 159 -0.24 7.44 -17.87
CA SER A 159 -0.72 8.77 -18.27
C SER A 159 -0.53 9.86 -17.21
N GLY A 160 -0.31 9.47 -15.95
CA GLY A 160 -0.39 10.35 -14.78
C GLY A 160 -1.81 10.81 -14.44
N GLN A 161 -2.82 10.37 -15.20
CA GLN A 161 -4.21 10.79 -15.03
C GLN A 161 -5.01 9.75 -14.26
N ASP A 162 -5.86 10.22 -13.35
CA ASP A 162 -6.88 9.38 -12.73
C ASP A 162 -8.21 9.50 -13.50
N VAL A 163 -8.64 8.40 -14.11
CA VAL A 163 -9.89 8.29 -14.87
C VAL A 163 -11.10 8.74 -14.03
N LYS A 164 -11.13 8.42 -12.73
CA LYS A 164 -12.22 8.80 -11.83
C LYS A 164 -12.35 10.33 -11.74
N THR A 165 -11.23 11.03 -11.56
CA THR A 165 -11.18 12.49 -11.49
C THR A 165 -11.61 13.13 -12.80
N LEU A 166 -11.21 12.56 -13.94
CA LEU A 166 -11.62 13.05 -15.27
C LEU A 166 -13.12 12.88 -15.51
N VAL A 167 -13.70 11.75 -15.10
CA VAL A 167 -15.15 11.50 -15.22
C VAL A 167 -15.92 12.47 -14.32
N LEU A 168 -15.51 12.64 -13.06
CA LEU A 168 -16.13 13.59 -12.13
C LEU A 168 -16.05 15.04 -12.64
N ALA A 169 -14.91 15.43 -13.22
CA ALA A 169 -14.76 16.75 -13.83
C ALA A 169 -15.70 16.95 -15.02
N ARG A 170 -15.83 15.94 -15.91
CA ARG A 170 -16.78 15.99 -17.05
C ARG A 170 -18.23 16.06 -16.61
N ILE A 171 -18.62 15.30 -15.58
CA ILE A 171 -19.99 15.35 -15.03
C ILE A 171 -20.27 16.74 -14.44
N ARG A 172 -19.33 17.34 -13.69
CA ARG A 172 -19.51 18.71 -13.15
C ARG A 172 -19.64 19.75 -14.25
N VAL A 173 -18.85 19.66 -15.33
CA VAL A 173 -18.94 20.59 -16.46
C VAL A 173 -20.25 20.41 -17.25
N GLY A 174 -20.75 19.18 -17.38
CA GLY A 174 -22.04 18.90 -18.03
C GLY A 174 -23.27 19.16 -17.15
N ALA A 175 -23.09 19.42 -15.85
CA ALA A 175 -24.15 19.73 -14.89
C ALA A 175 -24.24 21.22 -14.53
N SER A 176 -23.43 22.08 -15.17
CA SER A 176 -23.61 23.54 -15.10
C SER A 176 -24.82 23.95 -15.95
N PRO A 177 -25.79 24.72 -15.42
CA PRO A 177 -26.93 25.22 -16.19
C PRO A 177 -26.51 26.20 -17.29
#